data_AF-A0A3R6XJJ6-F1
#
_entry.id   AF-A0A3R6XJJ6-F1
#
_cell.length_a   1.000
_cell.length_b   1.000
_cell.length_c   1.000
_cell.angle_alpha   90.00
_cell.angle_beta   90.00
_cell.angle_gamma   90.00
#
_symmetry.space_group_name_H-M   'P 1'
#
loop_
_entity.id
_entity.type
_entity.pdbx_description
1 polymer ?
#
loop_
_entity_poly.entity_id
_entity_poly.type
_entity_poly.pdbx_seq_one_letter_code
_entity_poly.pdbx_strand_id
1 'polypeptide(L)'
;MLVQLKLSLGANVASSFNSVVHGSLVLNHAEDIAKEFKSAKATGLVLLPNAIEPSQWSESQALLAAAKFANLQHIILISTYASHASSLLPSGVAWAALEKEAEETKIPLTIIRPTTLMQSMLYGTWGESICGRNLSVSMNRARISFVHSLDVAEVVNHTMAKPASPSTTLHLTGPEALTWDEVASTFSRHLDSPVLLSKVPLWVVQPSLWVRGKNPDEIREIINLSKYYEAGGESEVTSTVESILGRPPISFESFVVANKSQWPHLHK
;
A
#
# COMPACT_ATOMS: atom_id res chain seq x y z
N MET A 1 -6.82 -13.62 4.58
CA MET A 1 -8.04 -12.81 4.72
C MET A 1 -7.55 -11.38 4.77
N LEU A 2 -7.54 -10.68 3.64
CA LEU A 2 -7.00 -9.32 3.54
C LEU A 2 -8.03 -8.46 2.84
N VAL A 3 -8.35 -7.36 3.51
CA VAL A 3 -9.56 -6.55 3.36
C VAL A 3 -9.37 -5.55 2.22
N GLN A 4 -10.37 -5.43 1.35
CA GLN A 4 -10.43 -4.36 0.35
C GLN A 4 -10.49 -3.00 1.04
N LEU A 5 -9.49 -2.15 0.80
CA LEU A 5 -9.52 -0.73 1.13
C LEU A 5 -10.52 -0.03 0.21
N LYS A 6 -11.77 0.11 0.65
CA LYS A 6 -12.68 1.13 0.11
C LYS A 6 -12.26 2.47 0.69
N LEU A 7 -11.37 3.18 0.00
CA LEU A 7 -11.13 4.61 0.24
C LEU A 7 -12.40 5.35 -0.14
N SER A 8 -13.25 5.66 0.84
CA SER A 8 -14.32 6.64 0.63
C SER A 8 -13.67 8.02 0.54
N LEU A 9 -13.39 8.48 -0.67
CA LEU A 9 -13.06 9.87 -0.92
C LEU A 9 -14.21 10.72 -0.37
N GLY A 10 -13.90 11.61 0.59
CA GLY A 10 -14.88 12.50 1.21
C GLY A 10 -15.58 13.35 0.15
N ALA A 11 -16.87 13.63 0.38
CA ALA A 11 -17.80 14.27 -0.53
C ALA A 11 -17.36 15.62 -1.15
N ASN A 12 -16.26 16.21 -0.68
CA ASN A 12 -15.73 17.49 -1.17
C ASN A 12 -14.71 17.38 -2.33
N VAL A 13 -14.26 16.17 -2.73
CA VAL A 13 -13.37 16.01 -3.89
C VAL A 13 -14.15 15.94 -5.22
N ALA A 14 -15.44 15.62 -5.15
CA ALA A 14 -16.29 15.40 -6.33
C ALA A 14 -16.73 16.69 -7.06
N SER A 15 -16.63 17.86 -6.43
CA SER A 15 -17.24 19.08 -6.97
C SER A 15 -16.39 19.83 -8.00
N SER A 16 -15.15 19.39 -8.26
CA SER A 16 -14.22 20.12 -9.13
C SER A 16 -13.71 19.34 -10.35
N PHE A 17 -14.05 18.06 -10.50
CA PHE A 17 -13.43 17.21 -11.51
C PHE A 17 -14.43 16.32 -12.24
N ASN A 18 -14.32 16.31 -13.57
CA ASN A 18 -14.75 15.18 -14.42
C ASN A 18 -13.80 13.99 -14.18
N SER A 19 -13.78 13.43 -12.97
CA SER A 19 -13.04 12.21 -12.66
C SER A 19 -13.96 11.01 -12.87
N VAL A 20 -13.59 10.11 -13.78
CA VAL A 20 -14.23 8.78 -13.86
C VAL A 20 -13.49 7.87 -12.90
N VAL A 21 -14.16 7.49 -11.80
CA VAL A 21 -13.68 6.43 -10.90
C VAL A 21 -14.14 5.10 -11.51
N HIS A 22 -13.26 4.41 -12.22
CA HIS A 22 -13.55 3.07 -12.72
C HIS A 22 -13.45 2.06 -11.57
N GLY A 23 -14.58 1.79 -10.93
CA GLY A 23 -14.75 0.60 -10.10
C GLY A 23 -15.11 -0.58 -11.00
N SER A 24 -14.23 -1.58 -11.08
CA SER A 24 -14.48 -2.92 -11.67
C SER A 24 -15.42 -2.91 -12.88
N LEU A 25 -14.94 -2.34 -13.98
CA LEU A 25 -15.57 -2.53 -15.28
C LEU A 25 -14.79 -3.60 -16.00
N VAL A 26 -15.50 -4.57 -16.58
CA VAL A 26 -14.95 -5.58 -17.48
C VAL A 26 -14.47 -4.87 -18.74
N LEU A 27 -13.30 -4.25 -18.66
CA LEU A 27 -12.69 -3.45 -19.71
C LEU A 27 -11.70 -4.34 -20.46
N ASN A 28 -12.21 -5.30 -21.22
CA ASN A 28 -11.36 -6.29 -21.90
C ASN A 28 -10.65 -5.73 -23.14
N HIS A 29 -10.93 -4.49 -23.56
CA HIS A 29 -10.37 -3.90 -24.77
C HIS A 29 -9.88 -2.47 -24.51
N ALA A 30 -8.55 -2.29 -24.51
CA ALA A 30 -7.90 -1.01 -24.25
C ALA A 30 -8.39 0.14 -25.16
N GLU A 31 -8.85 -0.17 -26.37
CA GLU A 31 -9.42 0.81 -27.30
C GLU A 31 -10.72 1.43 -26.81
N ASP A 32 -11.58 0.66 -26.13
CA ASP A 32 -12.85 1.17 -25.60
C ASP A 32 -12.62 2.05 -24.38
N ILE A 33 -11.71 1.65 -23.49
CA ILE A 33 -11.24 2.49 -22.38
C ILE A 33 -10.66 3.81 -22.92
N ALA A 34 -9.86 3.75 -23.98
CA ALA A 34 -9.27 4.95 -24.58
C ALA A 34 -10.33 5.90 -25.16
N LYS A 35 -11.46 5.39 -25.68
CA LYS A 35 -12.59 6.23 -26.09
C LYS A 35 -13.23 6.93 -24.89
N GLU A 36 -13.38 6.24 -23.77
CA GLU A 36 -13.88 6.83 -22.52
C GLU A 36 -12.96 7.93 -21.99
N PHE A 37 -11.63 7.69 -21.96
CA PHE A 37 -10.64 8.71 -21.59
C PHE A 37 -10.74 9.96 -22.48
N LYS A 38 -10.86 9.78 -23.80
CA LYS A 38 -11.02 10.89 -24.75
C LYS A 38 -12.34 11.64 -24.53
N SER A 39 -13.44 10.92 -24.33
CA SER A 39 -14.76 11.50 -24.07
C SER A 39 -14.78 12.34 -22.78
N ALA A 40 -14.14 11.82 -21.73
CA ALA A 40 -13.98 12.50 -20.44
C ALA A 40 -12.96 13.66 -20.48
N LYS A 41 -12.21 13.82 -21.59
CA LYS A 41 -11.09 14.75 -21.72
C LYS A 41 -10.03 14.54 -20.64
N ALA A 42 -9.78 13.27 -20.29
CA ALA A 42 -8.77 12.91 -19.29
C ALA A 42 -7.38 13.35 -19.76
N THR A 43 -6.61 13.96 -18.86
CA THR A 43 -5.21 14.36 -19.13
C THR A 43 -4.20 13.42 -18.51
N GLY A 44 -4.60 12.55 -17.59
CA GLY A 44 -3.74 11.59 -16.93
C GLY A 44 -4.49 10.42 -16.31
N LEU A 45 -3.73 9.45 -15.83
CA LEU A 45 -4.21 8.22 -15.21
C LEU A 45 -3.59 8.06 -13.82
N VAL A 46 -4.42 7.82 -12.81
CA VAL A 46 -3.96 7.30 -11.51
C VAL A 46 -4.27 5.81 -11.49
N LEU A 47 -3.23 5.00 -11.40
CA LEU A 47 -3.31 3.56 -11.39
C LEU A 47 -2.98 3.06 -9.98
N LEU A 48 -3.94 2.37 -9.35
CA LEU A 48 -3.79 1.68 -8.08
C LEU A 48 -4.09 0.19 -8.31
N PRO A 49 -3.10 -0.62 -8.71
CA PRO A 49 -3.31 -2.03 -8.94
C PRO A 49 -3.72 -2.75 -7.66
N ASN A 50 -4.72 -3.62 -7.76
CA ASN A 50 -5.12 -4.49 -6.67
C ASN A 50 -4.44 -5.86 -6.88
N ALA A 51 -3.24 -6.02 -6.31
CA ALA A 51 -2.32 -7.12 -6.61
C ALA A 51 -2.68 -8.49 -5.96
N ILE A 52 -3.95 -8.73 -5.62
CA ILE A 52 -4.37 -9.95 -4.91
C ILE A 52 -4.57 -11.13 -5.88
N GLU A 53 -4.87 -10.88 -7.16
CA GLU A 53 -5.15 -11.93 -8.14
C GLU A 53 -4.36 -11.76 -9.44
N PRO A 54 -3.80 -12.84 -10.02
CA PRO A 54 -3.07 -12.80 -11.29
C PRO A 54 -3.86 -12.17 -12.46
N SER A 55 -5.19 -12.32 -12.46
CA SER A 55 -6.09 -11.74 -13.45
C SER A 55 -6.09 -10.20 -13.43
N GLN A 56 -5.79 -9.55 -12.31
CA GLN A 56 -5.88 -8.09 -12.18
C GLN A 56 -4.63 -7.36 -12.70
N TRP A 57 -3.52 -8.07 -12.93
CA TRP A 57 -2.40 -7.53 -13.72
C TRP A 57 -2.84 -7.23 -15.15
N SER A 58 -3.75 -8.04 -15.71
CA SER A 58 -4.28 -7.81 -17.06
C SER A 58 -5.13 -6.55 -17.16
N GLU A 59 -5.86 -6.18 -16.09
CA GLU A 59 -6.62 -4.93 -16.02
C GLU A 59 -5.68 -3.72 -15.97
N SER A 60 -4.63 -3.80 -15.14
CA SER A 60 -3.61 -2.75 -15.04
C SER A 60 -2.89 -2.55 -16.39
N GLN A 61 -2.56 -3.63 -17.07
CA GLN A 61 -1.99 -3.64 -18.43
C GLN A 61 -2.93 -3.00 -19.45
N ALA A 62 -4.23 -3.35 -19.42
CA ALA A 62 -5.23 -2.77 -20.31
C ALA A 62 -5.36 -1.25 -20.11
N LEU A 63 -5.32 -0.78 -18.85
CA LEU A 63 -5.35 0.65 -18.52
C LEU A 63 -4.09 1.39 -19.01
N LEU A 64 -2.90 0.80 -18.89
CA LEU A 64 -1.66 1.36 -19.44
C LEU A 64 -1.70 1.44 -20.97
N ALA A 65 -2.19 0.39 -21.63
CA ALA A 65 -2.38 0.39 -23.08
C ALA A 65 -3.40 1.45 -23.52
N ALA A 66 -4.51 1.59 -22.79
CA ALA A 66 -5.53 2.59 -23.05
C ALA A 66 -4.99 4.03 -22.87
N ALA A 67 -4.18 4.27 -21.83
CA ALA A 67 -3.52 5.55 -21.61
C ALA A 67 -2.66 5.95 -22.81
N LYS A 68 -1.94 4.99 -23.38
CA LYS A 68 -1.15 5.18 -24.61
C LYS A 68 -2.03 5.48 -25.82
N PHE A 69 -3.10 4.71 -26.07
CA PHE A 69 -4.04 4.98 -27.17
C PHE A 69 -4.79 6.32 -27.05
N ALA A 70 -4.98 6.78 -25.81
CA ALA A 70 -5.59 8.07 -25.50
C ALA A 70 -4.61 9.25 -25.56
N ASN A 71 -3.30 9.00 -25.70
CA ASN A 71 -2.24 10.00 -25.60
C ASN A 71 -2.35 10.83 -24.30
N LEU A 72 -2.53 10.15 -23.17
CA LEU A 72 -2.51 10.82 -21.86
C LEU A 72 -1.16 11.48 -21.61
N GLN A 73 -1.16 12.56 -20.83
CA GLN A 73 0.00 13.41 -20.60
C GLN A 73 0.81 12.98 -19.37
N HIS A 74 0.21 12.26 -18.43
CA HIS A 74 0.90 11.75 -17.25
C HIS A 74 0.23 10.50 -16.68
N ILE A 75 1.04 9.66 -16.03
CA ILE A 75 0.59 8.50 -15.26
C ILE A 75 1.14 8.64 -13.83
N ILE A 76 0.30 8.33 -12.85
CA ILE A 76 0.71 8.13 -11.46
C ILE A 76 0.41 6.67 -11.12
N LEU A 77 1.46 5.89 -10.84
CA LEU A 77 1.35 4.49 -10.45
C LEU A 77 1.61 4.38 -8.95
N ILE A 78 0.58 4.02 -8.17
CA ILE A 78 0.73 3.70 -6.76
C ILE A 78 1.15 2.23 -6.67
N SER A 79 2.45 2.04 -6.47
CA SER A 79 3.15 0.76 -6.39
C SER A 79 3.34 0.33 -4.93
N THR A 80 4.38 -0.44 -4.65
CA THR A 80 4.77 -0.90 -3.30
C THR A 80 6.28 -0.73 -3.08
N TYR A 81 6.69 -0.55 -1.83
CA TYR A 81 8.11 -0.49 -1.46
C TYR A 81 8.90 -1.74 -1.87
N ALA A 82 8.23 -2.90 -1.90
CA ALA A 82 8.86 -4.16 -2.29
C ALA A 82 9.07 -4.32 -3.81
N SER A 83 8.72 -3.31 -4.62
CA SER A 83 8.79 -3.35 -6.09
C SER A 83 10.23 -3.31 -6.60
N HIS A 84 10.84 -4.49 -6.70
CA HIS A 84 12.20 -4.68 -7.18
C HIS A 84 12.30 -5.99 -7.97
N ALA A 85 13.11 -6.00 -9.04
CA ALA A 85 13.38 -7.20 -9.82
C ALA A 85 14.06 -8.31 -9.00
N SER A 86 14.78 -7.94 -7.93
CA SER A 86 15.43 -8.85 -6.99
C SER A 86 14.64 -9.01 -5.67
N SER A 87 13.35 -8.65 -5.65
CA SER A 87 12.53 -8.76 -4.44
C SER A 87 12.46 -10.20 -3.95
N LEU A 88 12.48 -10.37 -2.62
CA LEU A 88 12.21 -11.66 -1.99
C LEU A 88 10.74 -12.07 -2.15
N LEU A 89 9.87 -11.09 -2.43
CA LEU A 89 8.44 -11.29 -2.65
C LEU A 89 8.16 -11.58 -4.13
N PRO A 90 7.54 -12.71 -4.47
CA PRO A 90 6.95 -12.92 -5.79
C PRO A 90 6.08 -11.74 -6.24
N SER A 91 5.26 -11.18 -5.34
CA SER A 91 4.45 -9.98 -5.64
C SER A 91 5.31 -8.77 -5.96
N GLY A 92 6.42 -8.54 -5.24
CA GLY A 92 7.35 -7.44 -5.48
C GLY A 92 8.01 -7.50 -6.87
N VAL A 93 8.30 -8.71 -7.37
CA VAL A 93 8.79 -8.90 -8.74
C VAL A 93 7.70 -8.57 -9.77
N ALA A 94 6.45 -8.95 -9.52
CA ALA A 94 5.33 -8.63 -10.40
C ALA A 94 5.06 -7.12 -10.46
N TRP A 95 5.15 -6.42 -9.32
CA TRP A 95 5.08 -4.95 -9.28
C TRP A 95 6.19 -4.29 -10.10
N ALA A 96 7.42 -4.79 -10.01
CA ALA A 96 8.54 -4.25 -10.80
C ALA A 96 8.35 -4.46 -12.31
N ALA A 97 7.72 -5.56 -12.71
CA ALA A 97 7.35 -5.81 -14.10
C ALA A 97 6.30 -4.79 -14.58
N LEU A 98 5.25 -4.53 -13.78
CA LEU A 98 4.22 -3.55 -14.12
C LEU A 98 4.78 -2.12 -14.20
N GLU A 99 5.67 -1.74 -13.28
CA GLU A 99 6.36 -0.44 -13.33
C GLU A 99 7.15 -0.28 -14.64
N LYS A 100 7.86 -1.33 -15.05
CA LYS A 100 8.59 -1.33 -16.33
C LYS A 100 7.64 -1.20 -17.53
N GLU A 101 6.52 -1.90 -17.53
CA GLU A 101 5.50 -1.76 -18.57
C GLU A 101 4.94 -0.32 -18.63
N ALA A 102 4.74 0.31 -17.46
CA ALA A 102 4.34 1.71 -17.40
C ALA A 102 5.41 2.65 -17.99
N GLU A 103 6.69 2.41 -17.72
CA GLU A 103 7.81 3.17 -18.31
C GLU A 103 7.90 3.01 -19.84
N GLU A 104 7.53 1.85 -20.37
CA GLU A 104 7.50 1.56 -21.80
C GLU A 104 6.39 2.33 -22.55
N THR A 105 5.39 2.87 -21.84
CA THR A 105 4.38 3.77 -22.45
C THR A 105 4.99 5.07 -22.98
N LYS A 106 6.14 5.50 -22.44
CA LYS A 106 6.80 6.80 -22.69
C LYS A 106 5.95 8.02 -22.33
N ILE A 107 4.88 7.83 -21.57
CA ILE A 107 4.13 8.90 -20.93
C ILE A 107 4.89 9.29 -19.64
N PRO A 108 5.03 10.59 -19.32
CA PRO A 108 5.57 11.03 -18.04
C PRO A 108 4.95 10.26 -16.86
N LEU A 109 5.79 9.62 -16.05
CA LEU A 109 5.38 8.64 -15.05
C LEU A 109 5.88 9.04 -13.67
N THR A 110 4.98 9.10 -12.69
CA THR A 110 5.37 9.14 -11.27
C THR A 110 5.02 7.82 -10.60
N ILE A 111 6.02 7.09 -10.14
CA ILE A 111 5.85 5.86 -9.37
C ILE A 111 5.88 6.22 -7.88
N ILE A 112 4.86 5.85 -7.13
CA ILE A 112 4.79 6.08 -5.69
C ILE A 112 4.91 4.72 -4.99
N ARG A 113 5.97 4.52 -4.21
CA ARG A 113 6.26 3.29 -3.47
C ARG A 113 6.10 3.55 -1.97
N PRO A 114 4.89 3.40 -1.41
CA PRO A 114 4.68 3.46 0.04
C PRO A 114 5.20 2.18 0.69
N THR A 115 5.75 2.32 1.89
CA THR A 115 5.91 1.20 2.85
C THR A 115 4.54 0.74 3.37
N THR A 116 4.57 -0.27 4.22
CA THR A 116 3.39 -0.81 4.89
C THR A 116 2.57 0.28 5.55
N LEU A 117 1.28 0.35 5.23
CA LEU A 117 0.38 1.36 5.77
C LEU A 117 0.12 1.15 7.26
N MET A 118 0.09 2.24 8.04
CA MET A 118 -0.34 2.22 9.44
C MET A 118 -1.75 1.64 9.62
N GLN A 119 -2.61 1.82 8.61
CA GLN A 119 -3.98 1.32 8.55
C GLN A 119 -4.05 -0.21 8.65
N SER A 120 -2.96 -0.93 8.35
CA SER A 120 -2.86 -2.38 8.57
C SER A 120 -3.10 -2.78 10.04
N MET A 121 -2.98 -1.83 10.98
CA MET A 121 -3.28 -2.04 12.39
C MET A 121 -4.76 -1.96 12.74
N LEU A 122 -5.63 -1.53 11.80
CA LEU A 122 -7.08 -1.39 12.02
C LEU A 122 -7.87 -2.63 11.62
N TYR A 123 -7.30 -3.48 10.77
CA TYR A 123 -8.01 -4.62 10.17
C TYR A 123 -7.09 -5.82 9.95
N GLY A 124 -7.71 -6.94 9.56
CA GLY A 124 -6.99 -8.19 9.33
C GLY A 124 -6.27 -8.70 10.58
N THR A 125 -5.26 -9.55 10.38
CA THR A 125 -4.60 -10.27 11.48
C THR A 125 -4.01 -9.35 12.54
N TRP A 126 -3.36 -8.23 12.16
CA TRP A 126 -2.79 -7.32 13.15
C TRP A 126 -3.87 -6.58 13.92
N GLY A 127 -4.87 -5.99 13.24
CA GLY A 127 -5.99 -5.33 13.91
C GLY A 127 -6.73 -6.26 14.87
N GLU A 128 -7.07 -7.48 14.44
CA GLU A 128 -7.70 -8.50 15.28
C GLU A 128 -6.84 -8.84 16.51
N SER A 129 -5.53 -8.99 16.33
CA SER A 129 -4.59 -9.30 17.41
C SER A 129 -4.43 -8.15 18.42
N ILE A 130 -4.46 -6.90 17.96
CA ILE A 130 -4.42 -5.70 18.81
C ILE A 130 -5.72 -5.57 19.60
N CYS A 131 -6.89 -5.80 18.97
CA CYS A 131 -8.18 -5.87 19.66
C CYS A 131 -8.17 -6.93 20.78
N GLY A 132 -7.57 -8.09 20.52
CA GLY A 132 -7.36 -9.17 21.49
C GLY A 132 -6.24 -8.92 22.51
N ARG A 133 -5.58 -7.75 22.49
CA ARG A 133 -4.47 -7.37 23.40
C ARG A 133 -3.25 -8.28 23.32
N ASN A 134 -3.09 -8.97 22.20
CA ASN A 134 -1.96 -9.85 21.96
C ASN A 134 -1.53 -9.75 20.49
N LEU A 135 -0.69 -8.77 20.18
CA LEU A 135 -0.12 -8.56 18.86
C LEU A 135 0.78 -9.74 18.49
N SER A 136 0.34 -10.56 17.54
CA SER A 136 1.05 -11.77 17.13
C SER A 136 1.78 -11.56 15.81
N VAL A 137 3.11 -11.74 15.79
CA VAL A 137 3.95 -11.47 14.62
C VAL A 137 4.97 -12.58 14.39
N SER A 138 5.35 -12.81 13.13
CA SER A 138 6.33 -13.84 12.72
C SER A 138 7.64 -13.26 12.15
N MET A 139 7.86 -11.96 12.35
CA MET A 139 8.98 -11.18 11.82
C MET A 139 9.64 -10.42 12.96
N ASN A 140 10.22 -11.17 13.89
CA ASN A 140 10.52 -10.72 15.26
C ASN A 140 11.60 -9.64 15.33
N ARG A 141 12.48 -9.59 14.34
CA ARG A 141 13.62 -8.65 14.26
C ARG A 141 13.40 -7.52 13.26
N ALA A 142 12.24 -7.48 12.60
CA ALA A 142 11.94 -6.47 11.60
C ALA A 142 11.86 -5.07 12.21
N ARG A 143 12.31 -4.09 11.43
CA ARG A 143 11.97 -2.68 11.60
C ARG A 143 11.21 -2.23 10.36
N ILE A 144 10.09 -1.54 10.56
CA ILE A 144 9.21 -1.09 9.48
C ILE A 144 8.90 0.38 9.67
N SER A 145 9.12 1.20 8.63
CA SER A 145 8.77 2.61 8.62
C SER A 145 7.33 2.81 8.14
N PHE A 146 6.35 2.40 8.96
CA PHE A 146 4.94 2.42 8.58
C PHE A 146 4.49 3.81 8.14
N VAL A 147 4.02 3.95 6.89
CA VAL A 147 3.54 5.23 6.35
C VAL A 147 2.03 5.39 6.58
N HIS A 148 1.58 6.62 6.84
CA HIS A 148 0.16 6.89 6.99
C HIS A 148 -0.54 7.05 5.63
N SER A 149 -1.69 6.40 5.41
CA SER A 149 -2.39 6.48 4.11
C SER A 149 -2.80 7.90 3.70
N LEU A 150 -3.09 8.79 4.65
CA LEU A 150 -3.34 10.22 4.34
C LEU A 150 -2.11 10.92 3.77
N ASP A 151 -0.90 10.61 4.24
CA ASP A 151 0.31 11.19 3.65
C ASP A 151 0.50 10.69 2.21
N VAL A 152 0.25 9.40 1.96
CA VAL A 152 0.26 8.84 0.60
C VAL A 152 -0.77 9.53 -0.28
N ALA A 153 -2.01 9.71 0.20
CA ALA A 153 -3.08 10.36 -0.55
C ALA A 153 -2.76 11.84 -0.85
N GLU A 154 -2.19 12.57 0.11
CA GLU A 154 -1.78 13.96 -0.09
C GLU A 154 -0.61 14.08 -1.07
N VAL A 155 0.35 13.16 -1.06
CA VAL A 155 1.42 13.11 -2.06
C VAL A 155 0.86 12.80 -3.46
N VAL A 156 -0.07 11.85 -3.58
CA VAL A 156 -0.75 11.56 -4.84
C VAL A 156 -1.46 12.83 -5.36
N ASN A 157 -2.23 13.50 -4.51
CA ASN A 157 -2.92 14.74 -4.88
C ASN A 157 -1.95 15.86 -5.29
N HIS A 158 -0.84 16.02 -4.58
CA HIS A 158 0.20 16.99 -4.95
C HIS A 158 0.80 16.67 -6.33
N THR A 159 1.09 15.39 -6.57
CA THR A 159 1.65 14.91 -7.84
C THR A 159 0.65 15.08 -8.99
N MET A 160 -0.64 14.87 -8.75
CA MET A 160 -1.68 15.14 -9.75
C MET A 160 -1.76 16.63 -10.10
N ALA A 161 -1.64 17.51 -9.12
CA ALA A 161 -1.68 18.96 -9.35
C ALA A 161 -0.43 19.48 -10.07
N LYS A 162 0.71 18.81 -9.89
CA LYS A 162 2.00 19.16 -10.50
C LYS A 162 2.69 17.89 -11.01
N PRO A 163 2.24 17.34 -12.16
CA PRO A 163 2.84 16.13 -12.71
C PRO A 163 4.34 16.35 -12.96
N ALA A 164 5.17 15.42 -12.47
CA ALA A 164 6.61 15.51 -12.64
C ALA A 164 7.00 15.25 -14.11
N SER A 165 7.99 16.02 -14.59
CA SER A 165 8.67 15.79 -15.85
C SER A 165 10.15 16.15 -15.66
N PRO A 166 11.11 15.19 -15.81
CA PRO A 166 10.93 13.81 -16.28
C PRO A 166 10.26 12.88 -15.24
N SER A 167 10.02 11.63 -15.65
CA SER A 167 9.49 10.58 -14.77
C SER A 167 10.30 10.41 -13.49
N THR A 168 9.64 10.09 -12.38
CA THR A 168 10.28 9.99 -11.05
C THR A 168 9.69 8.87 -10.20
N THR A 169 10.44 8.40 -9.22
CA THR A 169 10.01 7.41 -8.23
C THR A 169 10.09 8.00 -6.84
N LEU A 170 8.98 7.97 -6.11
CA LEU A 170 8.80 8.52 -4.78
C LEU A 170 8.66 7.39 -3.76
N HIS A 171 9.67 7.22 -2.91
CA HIS A 171 9.62 6.31 -1.79
C HIS A 171 8.99 7.00 -0.57
N LEU A 172 7.82 6.53 -0.15
CA LEU A 172 7.06 7.12 0.97
C LEU A 172 7.15 6.25 2.20
N THR A 173 7.66 6.83 3.28
CA THR A 173 7.89 6.15 4.56
C THR A 173 7.23 6.92 5.69
N GLY A 174 6.98 6.25 6.81
CA GLY A 174 6.70 6.92 8.08
C GLY A 174 7.93 7.67 8.62
N PRO A 175 7.78 8.48 9.68
CA PRO A 175 8.87 9.31 10.19
C PRO A 175 9.94 8.51 10.95
N GLU A 176 9.70 7.23 11.25
CA GLU A 176 10.55 6.38 12.05
C GLU A 176 10.39 4.90 11.66
N ALA A 177 11.46 4.11 11.81
CA ALA A 177 11.44 2.68 11.57
C ALA A 177 11.28 1.88 12.87
N LEU A 178 10.07 1.35 13.08
CA LEU A 178 9.62 0.76 14.34
C LEU A 178 9.88 -0.74 14.40
N THR A 179 10.37 -1.18 15.54
CA THR A 179 10.33 -2.58 15.98
C THR A 179 8.91 -2.95 16.45
N TRP A 180 8.60 -4.24 16.45
CA TRP A 180 7.33 -4.72 16.98
C TRP A 180 7.15 -4.48 18.48
N ASP A 181 8.25 -4.42 19.24
CA ASP A 181 8.24 -4.05 20.66
C ASP A 181 7.83 -2.58 20.85
N GLU A 182 8.30 -1.66 20.00
CA GLU A 182 7.89 -0.24 19.99
C GLU A 182 6.43 -0.06 19.55
N VAL A 183 5.97 -0.85 18.57
CA VAL A 183 4.56 -0.88 18.15
C VAL A 183 3.66 -1.30 19.32
N ALA A 184 3.94 -2.45 19.95
CA ALA A 184 3.18 -2.94 21.09
C ALA A 184 3.20 -1.98 22.29
N SER A 185 4.36 -1.35 22.53
CA SER A 185 4.52 -0.34 23.58
C SER A 185 3.67 0.91 23.31
N THR A 186 3.62 1.38 22.06
CA THR A 186 2.80 2.55 21.69
C THR A 186 1.31 2.27 21.87
N PHE A 187 0.83 1.09 21.49
CA PHE A 187 -0.54 0.68 21.79
C PHE A 187 -0.79 0.59 23.30
N SER A 188 0.12 0.00 24.07
CA SER A 188 -0.01 -0.14 25.52
C SER A 188 -0.05 1.20 26.26
N ARG A 189 0.64 2.24 25.75
CA ARG A 189 0.58 3.60 26.32
C ARG A 189 -0.77 4.27 26.11
N HIS A 190 -1.46 3.94 25.01
CA HIS A 190 -2.61 4.72 24.54
C HIS A 190 -3.95 4.04 24.69
N LEU A 191 -3.97 2.73 24.88
CA LEU A 191 -5.18 1.97 25.13
C LEU A 191 -5.26 1.56 26.61
N ASP A 192 -6.48 1.36 27.12
CA ASP A 192 -6.72 1.08 28.55
C ASP A 192 -6.25 -0.31 29.03
N SER A 193 -5.59 -1.07 28.18
CA SER A 193 -5.07 -2.39 28.54
C SER A 193 -3.78 -2.66 27.78
N PRO A 194 -2.76 -3.24 28.45
CA PRO A 194 -1.50 -3.59 27.82
C PRO A 194 -1.73 -4.47 26.59
N VAL A 195 -1.03 -4.17 25.50
CA VAL A 195 -0.99 -5.01 24.31
C VAL A 195 0.30 -5.80 24.37
N LEU A 196 0.19 -7.10 24.61
CA LEU A 196 1.32 -8.00 24.66
C LEU A 196 1.83 -8.31 23.25
N LEU A 197 3.12 -8.59 23.12
CA LEU A 197 3.74 -9.01 21.86
C LEU A 197 4.01 -10.52 21.90
N SER A 198 3.35 -11.27 21.03
CA SER A 198 3.62 -12.69 20.80
C SER A 198 4.48 -12.88 19.56
N LYS A 199 5.71 -13.35 19.78
CA LYS A 199 6.70 -13.64 18.74
C LYS A 199 6.55 -15.09 18.29
N VAL A 200 5.91 -15.31 17.15
CA VAL A 200 5.68 -16.65 16.56
C VAL A 200 6.92 -17.05 15.75
N PRO A 201 7.54 -18.21 16.03
CA PRO A 201 8.66 -18.67 15.22
C PRO A 201 8.24 -18.96 13.77
N LEU A 202 9.02 -18.46 12.80
CA LEU A 202 8.68 -18.57 11.37
C LEU A 202 8.51 -20.04 10.91
N TRP A 203 9.23 -20.98 11.50
CA TRP A 203 9.13 -22.41 11.18
C TRP A 203 7.76 -23.03 11.52
N VAL A 204 6.98 -22.42 12.43
CA VAL A 204 5.61 -22.84 12.76
C VAL A 204 4.58 -22.29 11.76
N VAL A 205 4.90 -21.17 11.09
CA VAL A 205 3.97 -20.45 10.22
C VAL A 205 3.56 -21.32 9.03
N GLN A 206 4.51 -21.94 8.32
CA GLN A 206 4.20 -22.74 7.13
C GLN A 206 3.26 -23.93 7.42
N PRO A 207 3.53 -24.80 8.42
CA PRO A 207 2.58 -25.86 8.81
C PRO A 207 1.21 -25.31 9.20
N SER A 208 1.17 -24.19 9.93
CA SER A 208 -0.10 -23.58 10.36
C SER A 208 -0.96 -23.09 9.20
N LEU A 209 -0.34 -22.52 8.16
CA LEU A 209 -1.04 -22.06 6.95
C LEU A 209 -1.53 -23.24 6.12
N TRP A 210 -0.73 -24.30 6.03
CA TRP A 210 -1.10 -25.53 5.33
C TRP A 210 -2.34 -26.19 5.95
N VAL A 211 -2.39 -26.32 7.28
CA VAL A 211 -3.57 -26.83 8.01
C VAL A 211 -4.80 -25.94 7.80
N ARG A 212 -4.61 -24.63 7.60
CA ARG A 212 -5.67 -23.67 7.29
C ARG A 212 -6.09 -23.69 5.80
N GLY A 213 -5.61 -24.64 5.01
CA GLY A 213 -5.99 -24.82 3.60
C GLY A 213 -5.40 -23.78 2.65
N LYS A 214 -4.32 -23.10 3.03
CA LYS A 214 -3.64 -22.13 2.16
C LYS A 214 -2.89 -22.84 1.04
N ASN A 215 -3.00 -22.31 -0.18
CA ASN A 215 -2.26 -22.87 -1.31
C ASN A 215 -0.74 -22.58 -1.19
N PRO A 216 0.12 -23.34 -1.90
CA PRO A 216 1.57 -23.20 -1.79
C PRO A 216 2.12 -21.81 -2.13
N ASP A 217 1.48 -21.09 -3.04
CA ASP A 217 1.94 -19.76 -3.48
C ASP A 217 1.65 -18.71 -2.41
N GLU A 218 0.46 -18.74 -1.81
CA GLU A 218 0.12 -17.90 -0.65
C GLU A 218 1.04 -18.18 0.54
N ILE A 219 1.36 -19.45 0.80
CA ILE A 219 2.30 -19.83 1.86
C ILE A 219 3.68 -19.24 1.57
N ARG A 220 4.17 -19.37 0.33
CA ARG A 220 5.49 -18.85 -0.07
C ARG A 220 5.55 -17.33 0.10
N GLU A 221 4.51 -16.63 -0.33
CA GLU A 221 4.39 -15.17 -0.18
C GLU A 221 4.50 -14.76 1.28
N ILE A 222 3.71 -15.36 2.18
CA ILE A 222 3.69 -15.01 3.61
C ILE A 222 5.03 -15.30 4.29
N ILE A 223 5.67 -16.43 3.97
CA ILE A 223 6.98 -16.77 4.53
C ILE A 223 8.06 -15.82 4.03
N ASN A 224 8.06 -15.49 2.73
CA ASN A 224 9.01 -14.55 2.17
C ASN A 224 8.79 -13.12 2.66
N LEU A 225 7.55 -12.74 2.95
CA LEU A 225 7.23 -11.45 3.56
C LEU A 225 7.88 -11.29 4.93
N SER A 226 7.83 -12.33 5.76
CA SER A 226 8.52 -12.30 7.06
C SER A 226 10.03 -12.11 6.87
N LYS A 227 10.64 -12.81 5.90
CA LYS A 227 12.07 -12.68 5.58
C LYS A 227 12.42 -11.30 5.01
N TYR A 228 11.56 -10.74 4.16
CA TYR A 228 11.72 -9.42 3.56
C TYR A 228 11.79 -8.34 4.64
N TYR A 229 10.86 -8.35 5.59
CA TYR A 229 10.89 -7.40 6.69
C TYR A 229 12.08 -7.61 7.64
N GLU A 230 12.43 -8.87 7.96
CA GLU A 230 13.61 -9.15 8.80
C GLU A 230 14.94 -8.76 8.13
N ALA A 231 15.00 -8.76 6.80
CA ALA A 231 16.14 -8.26 6.03
C ALA A 231 16.18 -6.72 5.92
N GLY A 232 15.24 -6.01 6.56
CA GLY A 232 15.16 -4.55 6.52
C GLY A 232 14.50 -3.99 5.26
N GLY A 233 13.66 -4.79 4.58
CA GLY A 233 13.02 -4.40 3.32
C GLY A 233 12.25 -3.09 3.36
N GLU A 234 11.76 -2.67 4.53
CA GLU A 234 11.08 -1.38 4.77
C GLU A 234 11.61 -0.67 6.02
N SER A 235 12.89 -0.83 6.36
CA SER A 235 13.48 -0.19 7.54
C SER A 235 14.01 1.22 7.28
N GLU A 236 14.08 1.63 6.02
CA GLU A 236 14.56 2.95 5.61
C GLU A 236 13.53 4.04 5.96
N VAL A 237 14.02 5.23 6.30
CA VAL A 237 13.22 6.43 6.52
C VAL A 237 13.66 7.49 5.53
N THR A 238 12.72 8.06 4.79
CA THR A 238 12.94 9.03 3.72
C THR A 238 12.32 10.38 4.08
N SER A 239 12.85 11.47 3.52
CA SER A 239 12.30 12.83 3.67
C SER A 239 11.28 13.18 2.58
N THR A 240 10.84 12.22 1.76
CA THR A 240 10.02 12.47 0.56
C THR A 240 8.69 13.12 0.90
N VAL A 241 7.99 12.61 1.92
CA VAL A 241 6.71 13.17 2.38
C VAL A 241 6.90 14.62 2.85
N GLU A 242 7.92 14.87 3.67
CA GLU A 242 8.24 16.21 4.17
C GLU A 242 8.59 17.19 3.05
N SER A 243 9.39 16.74 2.09
CA SER A 243 9.82 17.56 0.96
C SER A 243 8.66 17.97 0.05
N ILE A 244 7.65 17.10 -0.11
CA ILE A 244 6.50 17.35 -0.99
C ILE A 244 5.39 18.11 -0.27
N LEU A 245 5.09 17.75 0.98
CA LEU A 245 3.97 18.30 1.73
C LEU A 245 4.34 19.53 2.58
N GLY A 246 5.63 19.79 2.81
CA GLY A 246 6.10 20.90 3.65
C GLY A 246 5.83 20.70 5.15
N ARG A 247 5.52 19.46 5.56
CA ARG A 247 5.28 19.05 6.96
C ARG A 247 5.81 17.63 7.15
N PRO A 248 6.24 17.24 8.37
CA PRO A 248 6.66 15.86 8.61
C PRO A 248 5.52 14.85 8.35
N PRO A 249 5.85 13.58 8.04
CA PRO A 249 4.86 12.51 7.99
C PRO A 249 4.14 12.36 9.33
N ILE A 250 2.90 11.88 9.29
CA ILE A 250 2.10 11.58 10.49
C ILE A 250 2.82 10.48 11.29
N SER A 251 3.03 10.72 12.59
CA SER A 251 3.69 9.75 13.46
C SER A 251 2.77 8.58 13.81
N PHE A 252 3.39 7.42 14.09
CA PHE A 252 2.64 6.22 14.48
C PHE A 252 1.83 6.46 15.77
N GLU A 253 2.40 7.21 16.71
CA GLU A 253 1.70 7.61 17.93
C GLU A 253 0.46 8.47 17.66
N SER A 254 0.56 9.46 16.75
CA SER A 254 -0.59 10.30 16.38
C SER A 254 -1.70 9.46 15.73
N PHE A 255 -1.33 8.51 14.88
CA PHE A 255 -2.26 7.56 14.29
C PHE A 255 -2.99 6.71 15.35
N VAL A 256 -2.26 6.14 16.32
CA VAL A 256 -2.86 5.34 17.39
C VAL A 256 -3.82 6.20 18.23
N VAL A 257 -3.44 7.42 18.58
CA VAL A 257 -4.29 8.35 19.34
C VAL A 257 -5.57 8.70 18.59
N ALA A 258 -5.48 8.96 17.28
CA ALA A 258 -6.64 9.34 16.47
C ALA A 258 -7.63 8.18 16.26
N ASN A 259 -7.17 6.93 16.36
CA ASN A 259 -7.98 5.75 16.03
C ASN A 259 -8.33 4.87 17.24
N LYS A 260 -8.16 5.35 18.49
CA LYS A 260 -8.41 4.55 19.71
C LYS A 260 -9.75 3.82 19.71
N SER A 261 -10.80 4.45 19.18
CA SER A 261 -12.16 3.87 19.11
C SER A 261 -12.28 2.63 18.23
N GLN A 262 -11.30 2.37 17.36
CA GLN A 262 -11.26 1.19 16.49
C GLN A 262 -10.81 -0.07 17.23
N TRP A 263 -10.15 0.07 18.38
CA TRP A 263 -9.74 -1.05 19.24
C TRP A 263 -10.53 -1.02 20.55
N PRO A 264 -11.69 -1.70 20.61
CA PRO A 264 -12.63 -1.56 21.72
C PRO A 264 -12.01 -1.97 23.07
N HIS A 265 -12.60 -1.43 24.12
CA HIS A 265 -12.28 -1.82 25.49
C HIS A 265 -12.67 -3.28 25.69
N LEU A 266 -11.76 -4.08 26.24
CA LEU A 266 -12.13 -5.39 26.79
C LEU A 266 -12.71 -5.12 28.17
N HIS A 267 -14.04 -5.21 28.31
CA HIS A 267 -14.65 -5.29 29.62
C HIS A 267 -14.12 -6.56 30.30
N LYS A 268 -13.51 -6.40 31.48
CA LYS A 268 -13.10 -7.50 32.35
C LYS A 268 -14.31 -8.19 32.96
#